data_AF-A0A5M4D149-F1
#
_entry.id   AF-A0A5M4D149-F1
#
_cell.length_a   1.000
_cell.length_b   1.000
_cell.length_c   1.000
_cell.angle_alpha   90.00
_cell.angle_beta   90.00
_cell.angle_gamma   90.00
#
_symmetry.space_group_name_H-M   'P 1'
#
loop_
_entity.id
_entity.type
_entity.pdbx_description
1 polymer ?
#
loop_
_entity_poly.entity_id
_entity_poly.type
_entity_poly.pdbx_seq_one_letter_code
_entity_poly.pdbx_strand_id
1 'polypeptide(L)'
;MAVVVIGVGALVSGCKKPPPPPPPPPPPPPAPVIPDRIVFPALISEVGADARVQVAGDLEVYDRSLAESGLAFASAFAAADYDGLSGMMTLPTRATLDDLLGSGDWDEAVVDIEGVRIVEFVQSPNEEEQASSGTMYLALQGPGESFVLGWSASKGAGDRWVWGQAWSTPDVRARASDWDSASEAQLTAEASNAAEAATSAGLDRRANEAMLRDPKMLYVATELTNRLVAKVFENPNLPPGLPGPPSRDETLAQTAAEVGLSVEELTAKYEEGKKAVEEGEKPSGEDLRLLRDMVQEGFEQLAMFGGAALGLTPESALEELADILSMSVDELNELMEG
;
A
#
# COMPACT_ATOMS: atom_id res chain seq x y z
N MET A 1 36.78 11.14 -37.08
CA MET A 1 37.34 10.90 -38.43
C MET A 1 36.14 10.59 -39.34
N ALA A 2 35.75 11.53 -40.19
CA ALA A 2 34.54 11.42 -41.01
C ALA A 2 34.91 10.92 -42.41
N VAL A 3 34.25 9.84 -42.86
CA VAL A 3 34.41 9.30 -44.22
C VAL A 3 33.08 9.46 -44.94
N VAL A 4 33.07 10.36 -45.92
CA VAL A 4 31.97 10.59 -46.86
C VAL A 4 32.23 9.74 -48.10
N VAL A 5 31.32 8.81 -48.41
CA VAL A 5 31.35 8.00 -49.63
C VAL A 5 30.27 8.51 -50.57
N ILE A 6 30.70 9.06 -51.71
CA ILE A 6 29.83 9.49 -52.81
C ILE A 6 29.76 8.35 -53.83
N GLY A 7 28.61 7.67 -53.90
CA GLY A 7 28.33 6.63 -54.89
C GLY A 7 27.46 7.16 -56.02
N VAL A 8 28.01 7.18 -57.24
CA VAL A 8 27.30 7.51 -58.49
C VAL A 8 26.60 6.24 -59.01
N GLY A 9 25.26 6.24 -59.01
CA GLY A 9 24.43 5.14 -59.52
C GLY A 9 23.65 5.53 -60.77
N ALA A 10 23.79 4.72 -61.83
CA ALA A 10 23.18 4.89 -63.14
C ALA A 10 21.65 4.69 -63.14
N LEU A 11 20.95 5.53 -63.92
CA LEU A 11 19.50 5.51 -64.10
C LEU A 11 19.08 4.55 -65.23
N VAL A 12 18.48 3.42 -64.87
CA VAL A 12 17.82 2.49 -65.81
C VAL A 12 16.33 2.84 -65.84
N SER A 13 15.87 3.43 -66.95
CA SER A 13 14.47 3.84 -67.16
C SER A 13 13.60 2.65 -67.62
N GLY A 14 13.10 1.87 -66.65
CA GLY A 14 12.08 0.85 -66.88
C GLY A 14 10.68 1.40 -66.59
N CYS A 15 9.77 1.32 -67.57
CA CYS A 15 8.34 1.67 -67.43
C CYS A 15 7.68 0.80 -66.35
N LYS A 16 7.62 1.30 -65.11
CA LYS A 16 6.82 0.71 -64.03
C LYS A 16 5.35 1.04 -64.28
N LYS A 17 4.53 0.01 -64.41
CA LYS A 17 3.07 0.09 -64.31
C LYS A 17 2.74 0.86 -63.01
N PRO A 18 1.84 1.86 -63.03
CA PRO A 18 1.51 2.63 -61.83
C PRO A 18 1.16 1.67 -60.69
N PRO A 19 1.76 1.81 -59.50
CA PRO A 19 1.39 0.98 -58.37
C PRO A 19 -0.12 1.10 -58.15
N PRO A 20 -0.82 0.00 -57.84
CA PRO A 20 -2.24 0.07 -57.50
C PRO A 20 -2.42 1.12 -56.39
N PRO A 21 -3.49 1.94 -56.44
CA PRO A 21 -3.73 2.93 -55.41
C PRO A 21 -3.67 2.24 -54.04
N PRO A 22 -2.99 2.82 -53.05
CA PRO A 22 -2.93 2.24 -51.72
C PRO A 22 -4.36 1.97 -51.25
N PRO A 23 -4.61 0.81 -50.59
CA PRO A 23 -5.92 0.54 -50.04
C PRO A 23 -6.33 1.75 -49.17
N PRO A 24 -7.61 2.17 -49.25
CA PRO A 24 -8.08 3.27 -48.40
C PRO A 24 -7.70 2.94 -46.96
N PRO A 25 -7.19 3.92 -46.19
CA PRO A 25 -6.83 3.69 -44.81
C PRO A 25 -8.04 3.09 -44.09
N PRO A 26 -7.84 2.05 -43.24
CA PRO A 26 -8.93 1.50 -42.47
C PRO A 26 -9.65 2.65 -41.73
N PRO A 27 -10.99 2.61 -41.65
CA PRO A 27 -11.72 3.62 -40.91
C PRO A 27 -11.14 3.70 -39.49
N PRO A 28 -11.02 4.92 -38.90
CA PRO A 28 -10.60 5.06 -37.53
C PRO A 28 -11.46 4.16 -36.63
N PRO A 29 -10.88 3.49 -35.62
CA PRO A 29 -11.67 2.83 -34.60
C PRO A 29 -12.72 3.81 -34.04
N PRO A 30 -13.96 3.35 -33.75
CA PRO A 30 -14.91 4.16 -33.00
C PRO A 30 -14.25 4.68 -31.73
N ALA A 31 -14.52 5.94 -31.38
CA ALA A 31 -14.06 6.49 -30.10
C ALA A 31 -14.62 5.63 -28.95
N PRO A 32 -13.85 5.38 -27.88
CA PRO A 32 -14.37 4.73 -26.67
C PRO A 32 -15.60 5.48 -26.15
N VAL A 33 -16.64 4.75 -25.77
CA VAL A 33 -17.81 5.32 -25.10
C VAL A 33 -17.47 5.42 -23.62
N ILE A 34 -17.33 6.65 -23.11
CA ILE A 34 -17.17 6.88 -21.68
C ILE A 34 -18.56 6.71 -21.03
N PRO A 35 -18.68 5.90 -19.97
CA PRO A 35 -19.94 5.73 -19.24
C PRO A 35 -20.47 7.04 -18.66
N ASP A 36 -21.78 7.08 -18.42
CA ASP A 36 -22.40 8.22 -17.73
C ASP A 36 -21.99 8.23 -16.24
N ARG A 37 -21.65 9.41 -15.73
CA ARG A 37 -21.34 9.63 -14.31
C ARG A 37 -22.55 9.32 -13.43
N ILE A 38 -22.30 8.70 -12.27
CA ILE A 38 -23.32 8.43 -11.26
C ILE A 38 -23.84 9.74 -10.63
N VAL A 39 -25.17 9.90 -10.61
CA VAL A 39 -25.84 11.05 -9.99
C VAL A 39 -26.23 10.71 -8.55
N PHE A 40 -25.31 10.99 -7.61
CA PHE A 40 -25.46 10.63 -6.19
C PHE A 40 -26.78 11.07 -5.52
N PRO A 41 -27.33 12.28 -5.74
CA PRO A 41 -28.61 12.64 -5.12
C PRO A 41 -29.77 11.69 -5.46
N ALA A 42 -29.80 11.17 -6.69
CA ALA A 42 -30.78 10.17 -7.08
C ALA A 42 -30.47 8.82 -6.44
N LEU A 43 -29.19 8.43 -6.44
CA LEU A 43 -28.75 7.15 -5.87
C LEU A 43 -29.00 7.07 -4.36
N ILE A 44 -28.72 8.13 -3.58
CA ILE A 44 -28.98 8.21 -2.13
C ILE A 44 -30.45 7.90 -1.82
N SER A 45 -31.37 8.49 -2.57
CA SER A 45 -32.80 8.24 -2.39
C SER A 45 -33.20 6.83 -2.83
N GLU A 46 -32.53 6.28 -3.85
CA GLU A 46 -32.82 4.95 -4.37
C GLU A 46 -32.38 3.85 -3.40
N VAL A 47 -31.19 3.96 -2.83
CA VAL A 47 -30.64 2.97 -1.89
C VAL A 47 -31.14 3.15 -0.46
N GLY A 48 -31.82 4.26 -0.17
CA GLY A 48 -32.32 4.56 1.18
C GLY A 48 -31.20 4.84 2.18
N ALA A 49 -30.16 5.55 1.75
CA ALA A 49 -29.05 5.94 2.64
C ALA A 49 -29.54 6.77 3.84
N ASP A 50 -28.77 6.73 4.94
CA ASP A 50 -29.08 7.51 6.15
C ASP A 50 -29.18 9.00 5.80
N ALA A 51 -30.17 9.70 6.36
CA ALA A 51 -30.44 11.11 6.05
C ALA A 51 -29.28 12.06 6.42
N ARG A 52 -28.34 11.62 7.26
CA ARG A 52 -27.12 12.34 7.63
C ARG A 52 -26.00 12.17 6.60
N VAL A 53 -26.12 11.22 5.69
CA VAL A 53 -25.14 11.01 4.61
C VAL A 53 -25.32 12.07 3.53
N GLN A 54 -24.22 12.72 3.20
CA GLN A 54 -24.14 13.72 2.15
C GLN A 54 -22.97 13.42 1.22
N VAL A 55 -23.01 13.98 0.02
CA VAL A 55 -21.99 13.78 -1.01
C VAL A 55 -21.55 15.15 -1.56
N ALA A 56 -20.25 15.34 -1.77
CA ALA A 56 -19.70 16.47 -2.48
C ALA A 56 -20.23 16.53 -3.93
N GLY A 57 -20.41 17.74 -4.47
CA GLY A 57 -21.12 17.93 -5.74
C GLY A 57 -20.36 17.45 -6.98
N ASP A 58 -19.06 17.25 -6.86
CA ASP A 58 -18.10 17.03 -7.94
C ASP A 58 -17.52 15.62 -8.01
N LEU A 59 -17.99 14.68 -7.17
CA LEU A 59 -17.46 13.30 -7.19
C LEU A 59 -17.70 12.58 -8.52
N GLU A 60 -16.63 12.11 -9.16
CA GLU A 60 -16.65 11.42 -10.45
C GLU A 60 -16.54 9.89 -10.29
N VAL A 61 -17.68 9.25 -10.01
CA VAL A 61 -17.79 7.78 -9.94
C VAL A 61 -18.66 7.27 -11.07
N TYR A 62 -18.26 6.15 -11.67
CA TYR A 62 -18.85 5.53 -12.85
C TYR A 62 -19.32 4.08 -12.57
N ASP A 63 -18.65 3.37 -11.67
CA ASP A 63 -19.11 2.06 -11.21
C ASP A 63 -20.24 2.22 -10.19
N ARG A 64 -21.44 1.84 -10.62
CA ARG A 64 -22.65 1.90 -9.79
C ARG A 64 -22.56 1.02 -8.55
N SER A 65 -21.99 -0.19 -8.66
CA SER A 65 -21.89 -1.13 -7.53
C SER A 65 -20.95 -0.60 -6.44
N LEU A 66 -19.87 0.08 -6.85
CA LEU A 66 -18.95 0.75 -5.95
C LEU A 66 -19.63 1.93 -5.25
N ALA A 67 -20.35 2.77 -6.01
CA ALA A 67 -21.09 3.90 -5.46
C ALA A 67 -22.16 3.45 -4.44
N GLU A 68 -22.93 2.41 -4.76
CA GLU A 68 -23.92 1.80 -3.86
C GLU A 68 -23.26 1.26 -2.58
N SER A 69 -22.12 0.56 -2.71
CA SER A 69 -21.40 0.07 -1.55
C SER A 69 -20.83 1.19 -0.68
N GLY A 70 -20.30 2.26 -1.28
CA GLY A 70 -19.77 3.41 -0.55
C GLY A 70 -20.86 4.15 0.23
N LEU A 71 -22.05 4.30 -0.37
CA LEU A 71 -23.22 4.87 0.32
C LEU A 71 -23.72 3.99 1.46
N ALA A 72 -23.76 2.66 1.28
CA ALA A 72 -24.11 1.73 2.34
C ALA A 72 -23.11 1.80 3.50
N PHE A 73 -21.80 1.85 3.19
CA PHE A 73 -20.73 1.98 4.16
C PHE A 73 -20.81 3.29 4.96
N ALA A 74 -20.98 4.43 4.28
CA ALA A 74 -21.18 5.73 4.91
C ALA A 74 -22.46 5.78 5.77
N SER A 75 -23.53 5.12 5.32
CA SER A 75 -24.79 5.02 6.08
C SER A 75 -24.63 4.21 7.36
N ALA A 76 -23.90 3.09 7.31
CA ALA A 76 -23.64 2.28 8.50
C ALA A 76 -22.79 3.05 9.53
N PHE A 77 -21.83 3.85 9.08
CA PHE A 77 -21.10 4.80 9.94
C PHE A 77 -22.02 5.82 10.60
N ALA A 78 -22.86 6.51 9.81
CA ALA A 78 -23.81 7.47 10.34
C ALA A 78 -24.70 6.80 11.39
N ALA A 79 -25.27 5.63 11.08
CA ALA A 79 -26.20 4.90 11.93
C ALA A 79 -25.57 4.24 13.17
N ALA A 80 -24.24 4.31 13.34
CA ALA A 80 -23.52 3.50 14.33
C ALA A 80 -23.83 2.00 14.21
N ASP A 81 -24.10 1.52 12.99
CA ASP A 81 -24.46 0.14 12.69
C ASP A 81 -23.21 -0.74 12.58
N TYR A 82 -22.76 -1.22 13.73
CA TYR A 82 -21.60 -2.10 13.84
C TYR A 82 -21.73 -3.36 12.96
N ASP A 83 -22.90 -4.03 12.97
CA ASP A 83 -23.10 -5.26 12.20
C ASP A 83 -23.00 -4.99 10.69
N GLY A 84 -23.59 -3.87 10.24
CA GLY A 84 -23.46 -3.38 8.88
C GLY A 84 -22.00 -3.12 8.48
N LEU A 85 -21.26 -2.37 9.29
CA LEU A 85 -19.84 -2.06 9.04
C LEU A 85 -18.95 -3.30 9.05
N SER A 86 -19.02 -4.09 10.13
CA SER A 86 -18.24 -5.31 10.30
C SER A 86 -18.45 -6.26 9.11
N GLY A 87 -19.70 -6.39 8.65
CA GLY A 87 -20.05 -7.15 7.46
C GLY A 87 -19.36 -6.68 6.19
N MET A 88 -19.06 -5.39 6.05
CA MET A 88 -18.45 -4.76 4.87
C MET A 88 -16.92 -4.58 4.97
N MET A 89 -16.31 -4.80 6.12
CA MET A 89 -14.87 -4.56 6.31
C MET A 89 -13.98 -5.75 5.92
N THR A 90 -12.71 -5.44 5.60
CA THR A 90 -11.62 -6.44 5.57
C THR A 90 -11.36 -7.01 6.97
N LEU A 91 -10.71 -8.18 7.05
CA LEU A 91 -10.43 -8.81 8.34
C LEU A 91 -9.59 -7.95 9.30
N PRO A 92 -8.49 -7.29 8.86
CA PRO A 92 -7.70 -6.44 9.76
C PRO A 92 -8.51 -5.25 10.28
N THR A 93 -9.24 -4.56 9.40
CA THR A 93 -10.07 -3.42 9.79
C THR A 93 -11.22 -3.82 10.72
N ARG A 94 -11.83 -4.99 10.49
CA ARG A 94 -12.82 -5.55 11.40
C ARG A 94 -12.23 -5.81 12.78
N ALA A 95 -11.03 -6.39 12.88
CA ALA A 95 -10.40 -6.64 14.17
C ALA A 95 -10.22 -5.34 14.97
N THR A 96 -9.79 -4.25 14.33
CA THR A 96 -9.72 -2.93 14.96
C THR A 96 -11.10 -2.44 15.44
N LEU A 97 -12.14 -2.63 14.63
CA LEU A 97 -13.51 -2.28 15.00
C LEU A 97 -14.01 -3.11 16.20
N ASP A 98 -13.72 -4.41 16.22
CA ASP A 98 -14.08 -5.34 17.31
C ASP A 98 -13.39 -4.93 18.62
N ASP A 99 -12.11 -4.50 18.55
CA ASP A 99 -11.36 -3.99 19.71
C ASP A 99 -11.98 -2.69 20.26
N LEU A 100 -12.35 -1.74 19.39
CA LEU A 100 -13.03 -0.49 19.77
C LEU A 100 -14.40 -0.77 20.40
N LEU A 101 -15.12 -1.78 19.91
CA LEU A 101 -16.38 -2.20 20.50
C LEU A 101 -16.14 -2.84 21.88
N GLY A 102 -15.10 -3.65 22.01
CA GLY A 102 -14.73 -4.30 23.27
C GLY A 102 -14.27 -3.32 24.36
N SER A 103 -13.62 -2.21 23.99
CA SER A 103 -13.22 -1.15 24.92
C SER A 103 -14.34 -0.18 25.26
N GLY A 104 -15.37 -0.07 24.41
CA GLY A 104 -16.43 0.93 24.49
C GLY A 104 -16.11 2.24 23.77
N ASP A 105 -14.90 2.37 23.20
CA ASP A 105 -14.47 3.56 22.46
C ASP A 105 -15.32 3.76 21.19
N TRP A 106 -15.85 2.67 20.62
CA TRP A 106 -16.78 2.76 19.49
C TRP A 106 -18.01 3.59 19.83
N ASP A 107 -18.69 3.26 20.93
CA ASP A 107 -19.92 3.92 21.34
C ASP A 107 -19.67 5.41 21.67
N GLU A 108 -18.53 5.71 22.31
CA GLU A 108 -18.12 7.09 22.58
C GLU A 108 -17.82 7.87 21.29
N ALA A 109 -17.16 7.25 20.32
CA ALA A 109 -16.77 7.91 19.09
C ALA A 109 -17.96 8.21 18.14
N VAL A 110 -18.97 7.33 18.09
CA VAL A 110 -20.04 7.42 17.08
C VAL A 110 -21.30 8.11 17.57
N VAL A 111 -21.52 8.22 18.89
CA VAL A 111 -22.75 8.82 19.45
C VAL A 111 -22.92 10.28 19.06
N ASP A 112 -21.81 11.00 18.88
CA ASP A 112 -21.79 12.44 18.58
C ASP A 112 -21.74 12.73 17.07
N ILE A 113 -21.86 11.73 16.20
CA ILE A 113 -21.86 11.95 14.74
C ILE A 113 -23.17 12.61 14.30
N GLU A 114 -23.08 13.90 13.95
CA GLU A 114 -24.16 14.73 13.42
C GLU A 114 -24.33 14.54 11.91
N GLY A 115 -23.28 14.14 11.20
CA GLY A 115 -23.24 14.07 9.74
C GLY A 115 -22.09 13.25 9.20
N VAL A 116 -22.29 12.61 8.05
CA VAL A 116 -21.23 11.91 7.30
C VAL A 116 -21.23 12.46 5.88
N ARG A 117 -20.09 12.95 5.40
CA ARG A 117 -19.97 13.52 4.07
C ARG A 117 -18.89 12.81 3.28
N ILE A 118 -19.27 12.25 2.12
CA ILE A 118 -18.30 11.73 1.16
C ILE A 118 -17.69 12.92 0.43
N VAL A 119 -16.42 13.19 0.70
CA VAL A 119 -15.71 14.39 0.20
C VAL A 119 -14.80 14.09 -0.98
N GLU A 120 -14.39 12.83 -1.13
CA GLU A 120 -13.64 12.34 -2.28
C GLU A 120 -13.97 10.85 -2.49
N PHE A 121 -14.11 10.43 -3.75
CA PHE A 121 -14.35 9.04 -4.11
C PHE A 121 -13.69 8.71 -5.44
N VAL A 122 -12.50 8.12 -5.36
CA VAL A 122 -11.70 7.71 -6.51
C VAL A 122 -11.97 6.24 -6.78
N GLN A 123 -12.11 5.85 -8.04
CA GLN A 123 -12.22 4.45 -8.45
C GLN A 123 -11.04 4.06 -9.32
N SER A 124 -10.72 2.77 -9.41
CA SER A 124 -9.72 2.27 -10.35
C SER A 124 -10.24 1.00 -11.04
N PRO A 125 -10.16 0.91 -12.38
CA PRO A 125 -9.75 1.98 -13.31
C PRO A 125 -10.69 3.21 -13.31
N ASN A 126 -10.13 4.37 -13.64
CA ASN A 126 -10.87 5.64 -13.76
C ASN A 126 -11.81 5.62 -14.96
N GLU A 127 -12.95 6.29 -14.86
CA GLU A 127 -13.92 6.45 -15.97
C GLU A 127 -14.44 5.13 -16.57
N GLU A 128 -14.46 4.05 -15.79
CA GLU A 128 -14.95 2.74 -16.22
C GLU A 128 -16.16 2.27 -15.41
N GLU A 129 -17.08 1.53 -16.05
CA GLU A 129 -18.26 0.94 -15.39
C GLU A 129 -17.90 -0.19 -14.40
N GLN A 130 -16.70 -0.76 -14.52
CA GLN A 130 -16.27 -1.93 -13.77
C GLN A 130 -14.98 -1.64 -13.01
N ALA A 131 -15.11 -0.92 -11.89
CA ALA A 131 -14.01 -0.71 -10.98
C ALA A 131 -13.58 -2.05 -10.36
N SER A 132 -12.27 -2.19 -10.11
CA SER A 132 -11.68 -3.29 -9.35
C SER A 132 -11.29 -2.86 -7.94
N SER A 133 -11.01 -1.57 -7.75
CA SER A 133 -10.75 -0.94 -6.46
C SER A 133 -11.31 0.48 -6.40
N GLY A 134 -11.30 1.07 -5.21
CA GLY A 134 -11.58 2.49 -5.02
C GLY A 134 -11.02 3.00 -3.70
N THR A 135 -11.01 4.32 -3.53
CA THR A 135 -10.67 5.00 -2.28
C THR A 135 -11.73 6.03 -2.00
N MET A 136 -12.29 6.02 -0.79
CA MET A 136 -13.32 6.94 -0.35
C MET A 136 -12.86 7.67 0.92
N TYR A 137 -13.11 8.97 0.97
CA TYR A 137 -12.85 9.79 2.14
C TYR A 137 -14.16 10.29 2.74
N LEU A 138 -14.34 10.00 4.02
CA LEU A 138 -15.52 10.39 4.80
C LEU A 138 -15.14 11.51 5.77
N ALA A 139 -15.69 12.70 5.59
CA ALA A 139 -15.67 13.73 6.62
C ALA A 139 -16.81 13.47 7.62
N LEU A 140 -16.44 13.16 8.86
CA LEU A 140 -17.38 12.97 9.96
C LEU A 140 -17.59 14.31 10.69
N GLN A 141 -18.84 14.75 10.81
CA GLN A 141 -19.22 15.95 11.54
C GLN A 141 -19.58 15.57 12.97
N GLY A 142 -18.87 16.12 13.95
CA GLY A 142 -19.26 16.14 15.35
C GLY A 142 -19.61 17.56 15.84
N PRO A 143 -19.83 17.75 17.15
CA PRO A 143 -20.20 19.03 17.74
C PRO A 143 -19.10 20.10 17.62
N GLY A 144 -19.17 20.90 16.56
CA GLY A 144 -18.27 22.04 16.33
C GLY A 144 -16.96 21.71 15.60
N GLU A 145 -16.75 20.44 15.25
CA GLU A 145 -15.57 19.99 14.52
C GLU A 145 -15.88 18.86 13.53
N SER A 146 -14.97 18.65 12.58
CA SER A 146 -15.00 17.57 11.61
C SER A 146 -13.59 17.05 11.32
N PHE A 147 -13.49 15.74 11.11
CA PHE A 147 -12.26 15.06 10.74
C PHE A 147 -12.53 14.10 9.58
N VAL A 148 -11.50 13.67 8.87
CA VAL A 148 -11.62 12.77 7.71
C VAL A 148 -11.08 11.39 8.03
N LEU A 149 -11.82 10.36 7.64
CA LEU A 149 -11.38 8.97 7.60
C LEU A 149 -11.27 8.48 6.15
N GLY A 150 -10.13 7.88 5.81
CA GLY A 150 -9.89 7.27 4.50
C GLY A 150 -10.25 5.79 4.50
N TRP A 151 -10.80 5.30 3.39
CA TRP A 151 -11.19 3.90 3.21
C TRP A 151 -10.84 3.40 1.82
N SER A 152 -10.18 2.26 1.74
CA SER A 152 -9.91 1.55 0.49
C SER A 152 -10.98 0.49 0.23
N ALA A 153 -11.46 0.39 -1.00
CA ALA A 153 -12.42 -0.61 -1.45
C ALA A 153 -11.74 -1.58 -2.40
N SER A 154 -12.03 -2.87 -2.27
CA SER A 154 -11.67 -3.89 -3.26
C SER A 154 -12.76 -4.94 -3.38
N LYS A 155 -12.84 -5.63 -4.52
CA LYS A 155 -13.77 -6.75 -4.71
C LYS A 155 -13.26 -7.98 -3.95
N GLY A 156 -14.01 -8.40 -2.94
CA GLY A 156 -13.83 -9.65 -2.22
C GLY A 156 -14.48 -10.84 -2.94
N ALA A 157 -14.59 -11.96 -2.22
CA ALA A 157 -15.26 -13.16 -2.74
C ALA A 157 -16.72 -12.88 -3.12
N GLY A 158 -17.12 -13.33 -4.31
CA GLY A 158 -18.48 -13.15 -4.82
C GLY A 158 -18.79 -11.73 -5.31
N ASP A 159 -17.77 -11.00 -5.80
CA ASP A 159 -17.87 -9.63 -6.34
C ASP A 159 -18.42 -8.59 -5.35
N ARG A 160 -18.37 -8.90 -4.05
CA ARG A 160 -18.78 -7.98 -3.00
C ARG A 160 -17.64 -7.03 -2.64
N TRP A 161 -17.92 -5.74 -2.61
CA TRP A 161 -16.99 -4.73 -2.10
C TRP A 161 -16.68 -4.96 -0.62
N VAL A 162 -15.39 -4.94 -0.27
CA VAL A 162 -14.90 -4.93 1.12
C VAL A 162 -14.05 -3.69 1.34
N TRP A 163 -14.14 -3.13 2.54
CA TRP A 163 -13.55 -1.85 2.90
C TRP A 163 -12.43 -2.04 3.92
N GLY A 164 -11.24 -1.56 3.58
CA GLY A 164 -10.08 -1.46 4.46
C GLY A 164 -9.86 -0.01 4.87
N GLN A 165 -9.15 0.19 5.98
CA GLN A 165 -8.65 1.52 6.33
C GLN A 165 -7.74 2.03 5.20
N ALA A 166 -7.87 3.30 4.85
CA ALA A 166 -6.87 4.03 4.07
C ALA A 166 -6.38 5.23 4.88
N TRP A 167 -5.24 5.76 4.47
CA TRP A 167 -4.66 6.92 5.13
C TRP A 167 -5.54 8.15 4.97
N SER A 168 -5.63 8.96 6.03
CA SER A 168 -6.28 10.27 5.99
C SER A 168 -5.56 11.27 6.89
N THR A 169 -5.59 12.54 6.48
CA THR A 169 -5.01 13.66 7.25
C THR A 169 -5.58 13.72 8.68
N PRO A 170 -4.74 14.03 9.70
CA PRO A 170 -5.20 14.24 11.08
C PRO A 170 -5.80 15.64 11.28
N ASP A 171 -5.78 16.49 10.25
CA ASP A 171 -6.36 17.82 10.27
C ASP A 171 -7.83 17.79 10.71
N VAL A 172 -8.21 18.79 11.50
CA VAL A 172 -9.58 19.01 11.96
C VAL A 172 -10.09 20.33 11.38
N ARG A 173 -11.33 20.33 10.85
CA ARG A 173 -12.02 21.53 10.38
C ARG A 173 -13.27 21.78 11.22
N ALA A 174 -13.88 22.96 11.08
CA ALA A 174 -15.10 23.26 11.81
C ALA A 174 -16.32 22.51 11.24
N ARG A 175 -16.36 22.32 9.93
CA ARG A 175 -17.50 21.70 9.23
C ARG A 175 -17.07 20.61 8.27
N ALA A 176 -17.89 19.58 8.09
CA ALA A 176 -17.64 18.55 7.09
C ALA A 176 -17.59 19.11 5.67
N SER A 177 -18.40 20.14 5.36
CA SER A 177 -18.37 20.83 4.06
C SER A 177 -17.09 21.61 3.78
N ASP A 178 -16.31 21.92 4.82
CA ASP A 178 -15.04 22.63 4.62
C ASP A 178 -14.04 21.74 3.87
N TRP A 179 -14.27 20.43 3.79
CA TRP A 179 -13.44 19.45 3.10
C TRP A 179 -13.75 19.26 1.60
N ASP A 180 -14.85 19.82 1.08
CA ASP A 180 -15.32 19.59 -0.30
C ASP A 180 -14.32 19.95 -1.39
N SER A 181 -13.38 20.84 -1.10
CA SER A 181 -12.34 21.27 -2.05
C SER A 181 -10.96 20.72 -1.71
N ALA A 182 -10.87 19.74 -0.80
CA ALA A 182 -9.61 19.11 -0.44
C ALA A 182 -9.20 18.13 -1.55
N SER A 183 -8.02 18.31 -2.13
CA SER A 183 -7.50 17.32 -3.08
C SER A 183 -7.13 16.01 -2.37
N GLU A 184 -7.06 14.90 -3.11
CA GLU A 184 -6.55 13.63 -2.58
C GLU A 184 -5.20 13.80 -1.88
N ALA A 185 -4.30 14.61 -2.45
CA ALA A 185 -3.03 14.95 -1.82
C ALA A 185 -3.23 15.64 -0.46
N GLN A 186 -4.16 16.58 -0.30
CA GLN A 186 -4.43 17.19 1.00
C GLN A 186 -5.08 16.23 1.99
N LEU A 187 -5.92 15.31 1.48
CA LEU A 187 -6.55 14.27 2.28
C LEU A 187 -5.55 13.21 2.76
N THR A 188 -4.35 13.13 2.18
CA THR A 188 -3.30 12.13 2.49
C THR A 188 -1.96 12.72 2.98
N ALA A 189 -1.73 14.02 2.79
CA ALA A 189 -0.41 14.68 2.89
C ALA A 189 0.32 14.50 4.22
N GLU A 190 -0.39 14.37 5.33
CA GLU A 190 0.22 14.24 6.66
C GLU A 190 0.21 12.82 7.20
N ALA A 191 -0.72 11.99 6.73
CA ALA A 191 -0.78 10.59 7.09
C ALA A 191 0.44 9.82 6.58
N SER A 192 0.93 10.08 5.36
CA SER A 192 2.15 9.39 4.88
C SER A 192 3.31 9.56 5.85
N ASN A 193 3.50 10.75 6.43
CA ASN A 193 4.60 11.03 7.35
C ASN A 193 4.34 10.45 8.76
N ALA A 194 3.10 10.47 9.24
CA ALA A 194 2.74 10.00 10.58
C ALA A 194 2.49 8.49 10.67
N ALA A 195 2.04 7.87 9.59
CA ALA A 195 1.80 6.45 9.40
C ALA A 195 3.09 5.66 9.22
N GLU A 196 3.97 6.13 8.34
CA GLU A 196 5.36 5.66 8.30
C GLU A 196 5.91 5.80 9.72
N ALA A 197 5.78 6.97 10.36
CA ALA A 197 6.29 7.13 11.72
C ALA A 197 5.61 6.27 12.81
N ALA A 198 4.37 5.81 12.66
CA ALA A 198 3.65 5.08 13.73
C ALA A 198 3.67 3.56 13.55
N THR A 199 3.47 3.08 12.31
CA THR A 199 3.56 1.65 11.97
C THR A 199 5.03 1.22 11.98
N SER A 200 5.92 2.04 11.41
CA SER A 200 7.36 1.84 11.59
C SER A 200 7.71 2.00 13.08
N ALA A 201 7.35 3.07 13.81
CA ALA A 201 7.77 3.14 15.22
C ALA A 201 7.17 2.09 16.17
N GLY A 202 6.11 1.36 15.81
CA GLY A 202 5.56 0.26 16.62
C GLY A 202 6.31 -1.05 16.37
N LEU A 203 6.39 -1.44 15.09
CA LEU A 203 7.08 -2.66 14.67
C LEU A 203 8.61 -2.49 14.76
N ASP A 204 9.15 -1.36 14.30
CA ASP A 204 10.55 -0.97 14.45
C ASP A 204 10.93 -0.87 15.91
N ARG A 205 10.07 -0.40 16.83
CA ARG A 205 10.46 -0.36 18.25
C ARG A 205 10.63 -1.76 18.82
N ARG A 206 9.70 -2.68 18.58
CA ARG A 206 9.83 -4.07 19.05
C ARG A 206 11.01 -4.76 18.38
N ALA A 207 11.20 -4.56 17.07
CA ALA A 207 12.31 -5.08 16.31
C ALA A 207 13.66 -4.52 16.81
N ASN A 208 13.75 -3.22 17.00
CA ASN A 208 14.93 -2.54 17.53
C ASN A 208 15.23 -3.00 18.95
N GLU A 209 14.22 -3.10 19.82
CA GLU A 209 14.41 -3.67 21.16
C GLU A 209 14.92 -5.11 21.10
N ALA A 210 14.38 -5.96 20.21
CA ALA A 210 14.84 -7.32 20.02
C ALA A 210 16.28 -7.39 19.47
N MET A 211 16.62 -6.59 18.46
CA MET A 211 17.95 -6.49 17.87
C MET A 211 18.98 -5.96 18.87
N LEU A 212 18.59 -5.01 19.73
CA LEU A 212 19.46 -4.49 20.79
C LEU A 212 19.67 -5.50 21.92
N ARG A 213 18.62 -6.27 22.25
CA ARG A 213 18.61 -7.28 23.30
C ARG A 213 19.43 -8.52 22.92
N ASP A 214 19.26 -9.02 21.69
CA ASP A 214 19.98 -10.19 21.18
C ASP A 214 20.88 -9.80 20.00
N PRO A 215 22.22 -9.79 20.19
CA PRO A 215 23.18 -9.55 19.11
C PRO A 215 22.95 -10.43 17.86
N LYS A 216 22.48 -11.67 18.03
CA LYS A 216 22.17 -12.57 16.92
C LYS A 216 21.05 -12.01 16.04
N MET A 217 20.04 -11.38 16.65
CA MET A 217 18.95 -10.75 15.91
C MET A 217 19.43 -9.57 15.08
N LEU A 218 20.29 -8.72 15.64
CA LEU A 218 20.91 -7.63 14.89
C LEU A 218 21.67 -8.15 13.66
N TYR A 219 22.50 -9.18 13.84
CA TYR A 219 23.25 -9.79 12.74
C TYR A 219 22.32 -10.36 11.66
N VAL A 220 21.38 -11.22 12.05
CA VAL A 220 20.49 -11.94 11.12
C VAL A 220 19.58 -10.98 10.36
N ALA A 221 18.98 -10.00 11.02
CA ALA A 221 18.12 -9.01 10.37
C ALA A 221 18.89 -8.12 9.39
N THR A 222 20.13 -7.72 9.76
CA THR A 222 21.00 -6.90 8.89
C THR A 222 21.41 -7.69 7.64
N GLU A 223 21.86 -8.94 7.79
CA GLU A 223 22.25 -9.77 6.65
C GLU A 223 21.06 -10.11 5.75
N LEU A 224 19.90 -10.43 6.34
CA LEU A 224 18.69 -10.71 5.56
C LEU A 224 18.31 -9.50 4.70
N THR A 225 18.28 -8.31 5.29
CA THR A 225 18.00 -7.05 4.57
C THR A 225 19.00 -6.82 3.45
N ASN A 226 20.30 -6.93 3.73
CA ASN A 226 21.35 -6.73 2.73
C ASN A 226 21.22 -7.70 1.54
N ARG A 227 20.90 -8.97 1.79
CA ARG A 227 20.73 -9.99 0.75
C ARG A 227 19.47 -9.80 -0.08
N LEU A 228 18.35 -9.46 0.57
CA LEU A 228 17.10 -9.14 -0.13
C LEU A 228 17.27 -7.91 -1.02
N VAL A 229 17.91 -6.86 -0.51
CA VAL A 229 18.20 -5.65 -1.29
C VAL A 229 19.15 -5.99 -2.45
N ALA A 230 20.22 -6.76 -2.23
CA ALA A 230 21.09 -7.20 -3.32
C ALA A 230 20.33 -7.92 -4.44
N LYS A 231 19.41 -8.83 -4.08
CA LYS A 231 18.52 -9.51 -5.04
C LYS A 231 17.64 -8.55 -5.84
N VAL A 232 17.13 -7.49 -5.22
CA VAL A 232 16.43 -6.41 -5.96
C VAL A 232 17.35 -5.83 -7.02
N PHE A 233 18.57 -5.45 -6.62
CA PHE A 233 19.56 -4.81 -7.51
C PHE A 233 20.10 -5.71 -8.61
N GLU A 234 19.98 -7.03 -8.47
CA GLU A 234 20.28 -8.00 -9.54
C GLU A 234 19.17 -8.12 -10.59
N ASN A 235 17.99 -7.55 -10.34
CA ASN A 235 16.86 -7.65 -11.26
C ASN A 235 17.12 -6.82 -12.54
N PRO A 236 17.15 -7.46 -13.74
CA PRO A 236 17.43 -6.77 -14.99
C PRO A 236 16.36 -5.76 -15.41
N ASN A 237 15.19 -5.79 -14.78
CA ASN A 237 14.09 -4.87 -15.06
C ASN A 237 14.14 -3.59 -14.20
N LEU A 238 15.14 -3.44 -13.32
CA LEU A 238 15.27 -2.22 -12.55
C LEU A 238 15.53 -1.00 -13.45
N PRO A 239 14.91 0.15 -13.15
CA PRO A 239 15.21 1.40 -13.81
C PRO A 239 16.71 1.73 -13.72
N PRO A 240 17.35 2.17 -14.82
CA PRO A 240 18.73 2.61 -14.77
C PRO A 240 18.86 3.89 -13.92
N GLY A 241 19.96 4.02 -13.19
CA GLY A 241 20.28 5.23 -12.41
C GLY A 241 19.74 5.26 -10.98
N LEU A 242 19.19 4.15 -10.48
CA LEU A 242 18.95 4.00 -9.04
C LEU A 242 20.28 4.03 -8.27
N PRO A 243 20.33 4.67 -7.09
CA PRO A 243 21.48 4.53 -6.20
C PRO A 243 21.68 3.05 -5.87
N GLY A 244 22.93 2.59 -5.81
CA GLY A 244 23.23 1.19 -5.49
C GLY A 244 22.72 0.77 -4.10
N PRO A 245 22.73 -0.54 -3.79
CA PRO A 245 22.38 -1.00 -2.46
C PRO A 245 23.28 -0.34 -1.41
N PRO A 246 22.75 0.05 -0.24
CA PRO A 246 23.58 0.55 0.84
C PRO A 246 24.62 -0.51 1.21
N SER A 247 25.84 -0.06 1.51
CA SER A 247 26.86 -0.92 2.11
C SER A 247 26.45 -1.32 3.54
N ARG A 248 26.97 -2.44 4.03
CA ARG A 248 26.74 -2.87 5.42
C ARG A 248 27.03 -1.76 6.43
N ASP A 249 28.11 -1.01 6.22
CA ASP A 249 28.51 0.06 7.14
C ASP A 249 27.53 1.26 7.07
N GLU A 250 26.91 1.52 5.92
CA GLU A 250 25.82 2.49 5.78
C GLU A 250 24.53 2.01 6.46
N THR A 251 24.16 0.74 6.28
CA THR A 251 23.00 0.13 6.98
C THR A 251 23.18 0.22 8.50
N LEU A 252 24.35 -0.18 9.02
CA LEU A 252 24.65 -0.07 10.46
C LEU A 252 24.65 1.38 10.94
N ALA A 253 25.11 2.33 10.13
CA ALA A 253 25.08 3.74 10.50
C ALA A 253 23.65 4.30 10.59
N GLN A 254 22.76 3.89 9.69
CA GLN A 254 21.34 4.25 9.72
C GLN A 254 20.66 3.66 10.95
N THR A 255 20.80 2.35 11.17
CA THR A 255 20.23 1.68 12.35
C THR A 255 20.76 2.27 13.64
N ALA A 256 22.06 2.61 13.72
CA ALA A 256 22.64 3.21 14.92
C ALA A 256 21.99 4.56 15.27
N ALA A 257 21.71 5.38 14.25
CA ALA A 257 21.01 6.65 14.43
C ALA A 257 19.56 6.45 14.90
N GLU A 258 18.85 5.45 14.37
CA GLU A 258 17.47 5.13 14.74
C GLU A 258 17.35 4.65 16.19
N VAL A 259 18.29 3.81 16.64
CA VAL A 259 18.24 3.19 17.98
C VAL A 259 19.01 3.96 19.05
N GLY A 260 19.59 5.11 18.69
CA GLY A 260 20.33 5.97 19.63
C GLY A 260 21.64 5.38 20.14
N LEU A 261 22.31 4.53 19.35
CA LEU A 261 23.65 4.01 19.64
C LEU A 261 24.71 4.66 18.76
N SER A 262 25.98 4.58 19.17
CA SER A 262 27.08 4.88 18.25
C SER A 262 27.25 3.75 17.23
N VAL A 263 27.79 4.09 16.05
CA VAL A 263 28.12 3.11 15.01
C VAL A 263 29.11 2.05 15.52
N GLU A 264 30.04 2.44 16.40
CA GLU A 264 31.02 1.54 17.00
C GLU A 264 30.35 0.52 17.93
N GLU A 265 29.41 0.95 18.79
CA GLU A 265 28.64 0.06 19.66
C GLU A 265 27.78 -0.92 18.87
N LEU A 266 27.09 -0.43 17.83
CA LEU A 266 26.25 -1.28 16.99
C LEU A 266 27.08 -2.27 16.17
N THR A 267 28.23 -1.84 15.66
CA THR A 267 29.17 -2.73 14.95
C THR A 267 29.71 -3.83 15.87
N ALA A 268 30.04 -3.50 17.12
CA ALA A 268 30.50 -4.49 18.09
C ALA A 268 29.42 -5.55 18.37
N LYS A 269 28.15 -5.13 18.56
CA LYS A 269 27.02 -6.06 18.70
C LYS A 269 26.80 -6.90 17.45
N TYR A 270 26.91 -6.31 16.26
CA TYR A 270 26.79 -7.05 15.00
C TYR A 270 27.84 -8.16 14.90
N GLU A 271 29.12 -7.87 15.19
CA GLU A 271 30.19 -8.87 15.12
C GLU A 271 30.08 -9.93 16.23
N GLU A 272 29.56 -9.58 17.41
CA GLU A 272 29.19 -10.54 18.47
C GLU A 272 28.10 -11.50 17.99
N GLY A 273 27.02 -10.97 17.40
CA GLY A 273 25.92 -11.76 16.85
C GLY A 273 26.35 -12.69 15.72
N LYS A 274 27.18 -12.16 14.80
CA LYS A 274 27.78 -12.94 13.72
C LYS A 274 28.55 -14.13 14.26
N LYS A 275 29.46 -13.88 15.21
CA LYS A 275 30.27 -14.94 15.81
C LYS A 275 29.39 -16.01 16.47
N ALA A 276 28.36 -15.61 17.22
CA ALA A 276 27.45 -16.55 17.87
C ALA A 276 26.70 -17.44 16.86
N VAL A 277 26.21 -16.85 15.75
CA VAL A 277 25.56 -17.61 14.68
C VAL A 277 26.54 -18.55 13.97
N GLU A 278 27.78 -18.11 13.71
CA GLU A 278 28.84 -18.97 13.15
C GLU A 278 29.23 -20.14 14.10
N GLU A 279 29.07 -19.97 15.42
CA GLU A 279 29.25 -21.02 16.42
C GLU A 279 28.01 -21.93 16.57
N GLY A 280 26.96 -21.69 15.79
CA GLY A 280 25.73 -22.50 15.74
C GLY A 280 24.63 -22.06 16.70
N GLU A 281 24.80 -20.93 17.39
CA GLU A 281 23.72 -20.33 18.17
C GLU A 281 22.65 -19.73 17.23
N LYS A 282 21.40 -19.72 17.69
CA LYS A 282 20.25 -19.28 16.90
C LYS A 282 19.44 -18.26 17.70
N PRO A 283 18.84 -17.23 17.06
CA PRO A 283 17.82 -16.42 17.72
C PRO A 283 16.67 -17.29 18.22
N SER A 284 15.89 -16.78 19.18
CA SER A 284 14.73 -17.52 19.68
C SER A 284 13.64 -17.65 18.62
N GLY A 285 12.76 -18.65 18.75
CA GLY A 285 11.61 -18.80 17.86
C GLY A 285 10.70 -17.56 17.84
N GLU A 286 10.57 -16.87 18.99
CA GLU A 286 9.84 -15.60 19.09
C GLU A 286 10.50 -14.49 18.27
N ASP A 287 11.82 -14.34 18.36
CA ASP A 287 12.53 -13.32 17.60
C ASP A 287 12.51 -13.62 16.09
N LEU A 288 12.57 -14.89 15.69
CA LEU A 288 12.45 -15.30 14.28
C LEU A 288 11.04 -15.07 13.72
N ARG A 289 9.99 -15.29 14.53
CA ARG A 289 8.61 -14.91 14.16
C ARG A 289 8.50 -13.41 13.94
N LEU A 290 9.06 -12.61 14.86
CA LEU A 290 9.09 -11.16 14.70
C LEU A 290 9.78 -10.75 13.39
N LEU A 291 10.93 -11.34 13.07
CA LEU A 291 11.65 -11.06 11.82
C LEU A 291 10.84 -11.45 10.58
N ARG A 292 10.17 -12.61 10.60
CA ARG A 292 9.30 -13.04 9.51
C ARG A 292 8.14 -12.06 9.31
N ASP A 293 7.52 -11.62 10.40
CA ASP A 293 6.39 -10.69 10.34
C ASP A 293 6.85 -9.33 9.78
N MET A 294 8.04 -8.83 10.15
CA MET A 294 8.65 -7.63 9.55
C MET A 294 8.89 -7.77 8.05
N VAL A 295 9.44 -8.91 7.62
CA VAL A 295 9.73 -9.20 6.22
C VAL A 295 8.44 -9.28 5.41
N GLN A 296 7.41 -9.92 5.96
CA GLN A 296 6.11 -10.02 5.31
C GLN A 296 5.48 -8.64 5.13
N GLU A 297 5.49 -7.80 6.16
CA GLU A 297 4.99 -6.42 6.05
C GLU A 297 5.78 -5.62 5.00
N GLY A 298 7.11 -5.74 4.99
CA GLY A 298 7.96 -5.12 3.97
C GLY A 298 7.61 -5.59 2.54
N PHE A 299 7.25 -6.86 2.35
CA PHE A 299 6.77 -7.35 1.05
C PHE A 299 5.40 -6.82 0.68
N GLU A 300 4.47 -6.71 1.62
CA GLU A 300 3.15 -6.12 1.39
C GLU A 300 3.30 -4.66 0.94
N GLN A 301 4.21 -3.91 1.59
CA GLN A 301 4.55 -2.55 1.19
C GLN A 301 5.16 -2.49 -0.21
N LEU A 302 6.16 -3.33 -0.50
CA LEU A 302 6.77 -3.40 -1.83
C LEU A 302 5.77 -3.84 -2.91
N ALA A 303 4.83 -4.73 -2.60
CA ALA A 303 3.83 -5.21 -3.55
C ALA A 303 2.95 -4.07 -4.08
N MET A 304 2.65 -3.08 -3.23
CA MET A 304 1.94 -1.85 -3.64
C MET A 304 2.70 -1.07 -4.73
N PHE A 305 4.02 -1.17 -4.77
CA PHE A 305 4.89 -0.54 -5.77
C PHE A 305 5.30 -1.49 -6.91
N GLY A 306 4.61 -2.62 -7.07
CA GLY A 306 4.94 -3.61 -8.10
C GLY A 306 6.04 -4.58 -7.70
N GLY A 307 6.28 -4.78 -6.40
CA GLY A 307 7.33 -5.64 -5.84
C GLY A 307 7.34 -7.08 -6.35
N ALA A 308 6.20 -7.62 -6.78
CA ALA A 308 6.15 -8.93 -7.45
C ALA A 308 6.99 -8.98 -8.75
N ALA A 309 7.13 -7.85 -9.45
CA ALA A 309 8.00 -7.74 -10.63
C ALA A 309 9.50 -7.76 -10.26
N LEU A 310 9.84 -7.54 -8.99
CA LEU A 310 11.21 -7.59 -8.48
C LEU A 310 11.68 -9.02 -8.18
N GLY A 311 10.80 -10.03 -8.28
CA GLY A 311 11.14 -11.44 -8.06
C GLY A 311 11.38 -11.80 -6.60
N LEU A 312 10.98 -10.92 -5.68
CA LEU A 312 11.02 -11.17 -4.26
C LEU A 312 9.69 -11.75 -3.79
N THR A 313 9.74 -12.83 -3.02
CA THR A 313 8.58 -13.45 -2.38
C THR A 313 8.86 -13.73 -0.90
N PRO A 314 7.82 -13.89 -0.05
CA PRO A 314 7.99 -14.32 1.33
C PRO A 314 8.85 -15.60 1.45
N GLU A 315 8.67 -16.55 0.54
CA GLU A 315 9.45 -17.80 0.50
C GLU A 315 10.93 -17.52 0.24
N SER A 316 11.24 -16.61 -0.70
CA SER A 316 12.63 -16.25 -1.00
C SER A 316 13.36 -15.62 0.21
N ALA A 317 12.63 -14.94 1.10
CA ALA A 317 13.22 -14.41 2.33
C ALA A 317 13.40 -15.48 3.41
N LEU A 318 12.48 -16.45 3.50
CA LEU A 318 12.66 -17.62 4.37
C LEU A 318 13.87 -18.47 3.91
N GLU A 319 14.08 -18.61 2.61
CA GLU A 319 15.26 -19.27 2.05
C GLU A 319 16.56 -18.53 2.44
N GLU A 320 16.60 -17.20 2.30
CA GLU A 320 17.76 -16.41 2.75
C GLU A 320 17.99 -16.48 4.25
N LEU A 321 16.92 -16.42 5.04
CA LEU A 321 16.99 -16.52 6.50
C LEU A 321 17.52 -17.89 6.94
N ALA A 322 17.06 -18.96 6.29
CA ALA A 322 17.55 -20.32 6.53
C ALA A 322 19.04 -20.47 6.17
N ASP A 323 19.46 -19.89 5.04
CA ASP A 323 20.88 -19.90 4.62
C ASP A 323 21.78 -19.12 5.60
N ILE A 324 21.37 -17.93 6.04
CA ILE A 324 22.10 -17.13 7.05
C ILE A 324 22.33 -17.93 8.33
N LEU A 325 21.33 -18.71 8.75
CA LEU A 325 21.38 -19.53 9.96
C LEU A 325 21.96 -20.93 9.72
N SER A 326 22.44 -21.21 8.50
CA SER A 326 22.99 -22.51 8.10
C SER A 326 22.07 -23.70 8.43
N MET A 327 20.77 -23.55 8.16
CA MET A 327 19.76 -24.59 8.37
C MET A 327 18.80 -24.71 7.17
N SER A 328 17.97 -25.75 7.18
CA SER A 328 16.88 -25.90 6.21
C SER A 328 15.68 -25.02 6.55
N VAL A 329 14.85 -24.72 5.54
CA VAL A 329 13.59 -23.97 5.75
C VAL A 329 12.63 -24.75 6.66
N ASP A 330 12.62 -26.08 6.61
CA ASP A 330 11.80 -26.92 7.49
C ASP A 330 12.24 -26.78 8.95
N GLU A 331 13.55 -26.84 9.22
CA GLU A 331 14.09 -26.61 10.58
C GLU A 331 13.82 -25.19 11.08
N LEU A 332 13.86 -24.20 10.19
CA LEU A 332 13.54 -22.81 10.52
C LEU A 332 12.05 -22.68 10.91
N ASN A 333 11.15 -23.31 10.16
CA ASN A 333 9.72 -23.31 10.48
C ASN A 333 9.44 -24.03 11.81
N GLU A 334 10.05 -25.19 12.05
CA GLU A 334 9.92 -25.91 13.32
C GLU A 334 10.41 -25.05 14.50
N LEU A 335 11.52 -24.32 14.31
CA LEU A 335 12.06 -23.40 15.33
C LEU A 335 11.12 -22.21 15.59
N MET A 336 10.41 -21.71 14.58
CA MET A 336 9.41 -20.66 14.75
C MET A 336 8.11 -21.17 15.37
N GLU A 337 7.75 -22.45 15.20
CA GLU A 337 6.53 -23.02 15.78
C GLU A 337 6.67 -23.43 17.26
N GLY A 338 7.91 -23.68 17.70
CA GLY A 338 8.26 -23.95 19.11
C GLY A 338 8.13 -22.72 20.02
#